data_AF-A0A3M0JH69-F1
#
_entry.id   AF-A0A3M0JH69-F1
#
_cell.length_a   1.000
_cell.length_b   1.000
_cell.length_c   1.000
_cell.angle_alpha   90.00
_cell.angle_beta   90.00
_cell.angle_gamma   90.00
#
_symmetry.space_group_name_H-M   'P 1'
#
loop_
_entity.id
_entity.type
_entity.pdbx_description
1 polymer ?
#
loop_
_entity_poly.entity_id
_entity_poly.type
_entity_poly.pdbx_seq_one_letter_code
_entity_poly.pdbx_strand_id
1 'polypeptide(L)'
;MLLIIFLLELTVVILFFVYTDKGHILHFSYFQAEQRPHCQRSKAHWSALDFACCSVPSKDDGSSPHSIIYLKKETEELDRSNTIFCTYSRGFLDMIDKYAQRDLKKGLHLYGTDGNIGLTNAWSIIQTDFRCCGVSNYTDWFEVYNTTRVPDSCCLEFSENCGLHSPGTWWKAPCYETVKVWLQENLLAVGIFGLCTAMVQILGLTFAMTMYCQVVKADTYCA
;
A
#
# COMPACT_ATOMS: atom_id res chain seq x y z
N MET A 1 -15.16 1.31 -3.93
CA MET A 1 -14.04 0.61 -3.27
C MET A 1 -12.93 1.57 -2.80
N LEU A 2 -12.20 2.27 -3.67
CA LEU A 2 -11.11 3.19 -3.25
C LEU A 2 -11.53 4.24 -2.22
N LEU A 3 -12.73 4.81 -2.36
CA LEU A 3 -13.30 5.73 -1.37
C LEU A 3 -13.56 5.06 -0.01
N ILE A 4 -13.98 3.79 0.01
CA ILE A 4 -14.19 3.03 1.25
C ILE A 4 -12.85 2.74 1.92
N ILE A 5 -11.82 2.38 1.15
CA ILE A 5 -10.46 2.18 1.68
C ILE A 5 -9.91 3.50 2.24
N PHE A 6 -10.09 4.62 1.51
CA PHE A 6 -9.70 5.94 2.00
C PHE A 6 -10.45 6.35 3.28
N LEU A 7 -11.75 6.08 3.34
CA LEU A 7 -12.54 6.30 4.54
C LEU A 7 -12.12 5.38 5.68
N LEU A 8 -11.75 4.12 5.41
CA LEU A 8 -11.22 3.21 6.42
C LEU A 8 -9.89 3.70 6.97
N GLU A 9 -8.93 4.06 6.10
CA GLU A 9 -7.65 4.64 6.51
C GLU A 9 -7.84 5.93 7.31
N LEU A 10 -8.71 6.84 6.83
CA LEU A 10 -9.09 8.03 7.58
C LEU A 10 -9.74 7.69 8.91
N THR A 11 -10.61 6.69 8.99
CA THR A 11 -11.24 6.29 10.24
C THR A 11 -10.26 5.64 11.20
N VAL A 12 -9.27 4.88 10.74
CA VAL A 12 -8.21 4.32 11.58
C VAL A 12 -7.30 5.43 12.10
N VAL A 13 -6.98 6.43 11.28
CA VAL A 13 -6.22 7.61 11.69
C VAL A 13 -7.02 8.45 12.68
N ILE A 14 -8.31 8.73 12.41
CA ILE A 14 -9.21 9.42 13.33
C ILE A 14 -9.37 8.63 14.61
N LEU A 15 -9.54 7.30 14.55
CA LEU A 15 -9.62 6.44 15.73
C LEU A 15 -8.30 6.42 16.48
N PHE A 16 -7.15 6.45 15.82
CA PHE A 16 -5.84 6.56 16.47
C PHE A 16 -5.71 7.91 17.18
N PHE A 17 -6.05 9.02 16.51
CA PHE A 17 -6.08 10.36 17.13
C PHE A 17 -7.09 10.42 18.28
N VAL A 18 -8.31 9.93 18.09
CA VAL A 18 -9.37 9.87 19.11
C VAL A 18 -9.01 8.89 20.23
N TYR A 19 -8.27 7.82 19.95
CA TYR A 19 -7.78 6.88 20.96
C TYR A 19 -6.63 7.49 21.75
N THR A 20 -5.73 8.24 21.11
CA THR A 20 -4.74 9.07 21.81
C THR A 20 -5.40 10.20 22.61
N ASP A 21 -6.51 10.75 22.11
CA ASP A 21 -7.33 11.79 22.76
C ASP A 21 -8.04 11.25 24.01
N LYS A 22 -8.72 10.09 23.88
CA LYS A 22 -9.40 9.36 24.96
C LYS A 22 -8.44 8.66 25.91
N GLY A 23 -7.21 8.41 25.48
CA GLY A 23 -6.16 7.77 26.25
C GLY A 23 -5.32 8.72 27.10
N HIS A 24 -5.12 9.99 26.73
CA HIS A 24 -4.18 10.83 27.49
C HIS A 24 -4.29 12.37 27.33
N ILE A 25 -5.47 12.94 27.01
CA ILE A 25 -5.69 14.40 27.20
C ILE A 25 -6.14 14.75 28.64
N LEU A 26 -6.69 13.81 29.41
CA LEU A 26 -7.15 14.08 30.77
C LEU A 26 -6.05 14.13 31.85
N HIS A 27 -4.77 14.17 31.48
CA HIS A 27 -3.70 14.46 32.46
C HIS A 27 -2.67 15.51 32.02
N PHE A 28 -2.68 15.96 30.77
CA PHE A 28 -1.73 17.00 30.33
C PHE A 28 -2.19 18.43 30.65
N SER A 29 -3.49 18.64 30.88
CA SER A 29 -4.03 19.95 31.29
C SER A 29 -4.31 20.08 32.80
N TYR A 30 -4.30 18.97 33.57
CA TYR A 30 -4.48 19.01 35.03
C TYR A 30 -3.15 19.03 35.80
N PHE A 31 -2.02 18.74 35.16
CA PHE A 31 -0.70 18.78 35.82
C PHE A 31 0.12 20.02 35.46
N GLN A 32 -0.50 21.20 35.55
CA GLN A 32 0.24 22.44 35.76
C GLN A 32 -0.24 23.11 37.07
N ALA A 33 -0.20 22.39 38.19
CA ALA A 33 -0.23 22.97 39.55
C ALA A 33 -0.02 21.90 40.65
N GLU A 34 1.19 21.36 40.80
CA GLU A 34 1.66 21.03 42.15
C GLU A 34 3.12 21.41 42.26
N GLN A 35 3.36 22.31 43.19
CA GLN A 35 4.51 23.18 43.27
C GLN A 35 5.62 22.43 44.03
N ARG A 36 6.48 21.69 43.31
CA ARG A 36 7.69 21.08 43.90
C ARG A 36 8.94 21.77 43.36
N PRO A 37 9.61 22.61 44.17
CA PRO A 37 10.83 23.30 43.78
C PRO A 37 11.99 22.30 43.82
N HIS A 38 13.00 22.56 42.98
CA HIS A 38 14.29 21.85 42.83
C HIS A 38 14.40 20.97 41.58
N CYS A 39 14.63 21.63 40.44
CA CYS A 39 15.58 21.13 39.45
C CYS A 39 16.37 22.32 38.90
N GLN A 40 17.64 22.46 39.28
CA GLN A 40 18.49 23.56 38.83
C GLN A 40 18.94 23.35 37.37
N ARG A 41 18.51 24.28 36.52
CA ARG A 41 19.31 25.04 35.54
C ARG A 41 20.58 24.35 35.01
N SER A 42 20.49 23.76 33.83
CA SER A 42 21.55 23.87 32.82
C SER A 42 21.06 24.76 31.69
N LYS A 43 21.85 25.78 31.34
CA LYS A 43 21.56 26.71 30.26
C LYS A 43 21.74 25.98 28.92
N ALA A 44 20.67 25.71 28.20
CA ALA A 44 20.75 25.47 26.76
C ALA A 44 20.51 26.80 26.04
N HIS A 45 21.51 27.24 25.29
CA HIS A 45 21.42 28.37 24.37
C HIS A 45 20.68 27.87 23.12
N TRP A 46 19.43 28.31 22.93
CA TRP A 46 18.57 27.85 21.84
C TRP A 46 18.86 28.65 20.57
N SER A 47 19.47 27.99 19.57
CA SER A 47 19.40 28.43 18.18
C SER A 47 18.31 27.63 17.47
N ALA A 48 17.68 28.23 16.46
CA ALA A 48 16.42 27.80 15.83
C ALA A 48 16.51 26.54 14.93
N LEU A 49 17.33 25.53 15.28
CA LEU A 49 17.74 24.44 14.37
C LEU A 49 17.65 23.00 14.95
N ASP A 50 16.84 22.73 15.97
CA ASP A 50 16.70 21.36 16.54
C ASP A 50 15.48 20.58 16.01
N PHE A 51 15.48 20.24 14.71
CA PHE A 51 14.56 19.22 14.14
C PHE A 51 15.27 17.93 13.70
N ALA A 52 16.45 17.64 14.27
CA ALA A 52 17.21 16.44 13.94
C ALA A 52 17.34 15.49 15.14
N CYS A 53 16.50 14.46 15.22
CA CYS A 53 17.09 13.14 15.48
C CYS A 53 17.56 12.63 14.11
N CYS A 54 18.83 12.93 13.81
CA CYS A 54 19.59 12.67 12.59
C CYS A 54 19.23 13.51 11.36
N SER A 55 20.14 14.38 10.93
CA SER A 55 20.21 14.87 9.55
C SER A 55 21.68 15.03 9.13
N VAL A 56 21.99 14.59 7.90
CA VAL A 56 23.22 14.88 7.14
C VAL A 56 22.95 16.12 6.25
N PRO A 57 23.92 17.01 5.97
CA PRO A 57 23.68 18.31 5.32
C PRO A 57 23.89 18.31 3.78
N SER A 58 23.27 19.28 3.11
CA SER A 58 23.30 19.58 1.67
C SER A 58 24.30 20.70 1.28
N LYS A 59 24.73 20.73 0.00
CA LYS A 59 25.37 21.91 -0.65
C LYS A 59 25.19 21.91 -2.18
N ASP A 60 24.83 23.08 -2.73
CA ASP A 60 24.60 23.43 -4.14
C ASP A 60 25.88 23.87 -4.89
N ASP A 61 25.94 23.76 -6.24
CA ASP A 61 26.03 24.88 -7.24
C ASP A 61 26.33 24.44 -8.71
N GLY A 62 25.75 25.14 -9.70
CA GLY A 62 26.49 25.71 -10.86
C GLY A 62 26.69 25.01 -12.24
N SER A 63 25.68 25.08 -13.13
CA SER A 63 25.61 25.27 -14.63
C SER A 63 26.73 24.96 -15.69
N SER A 64 26.21 24.53 -16.89
CA SER A 64 26.72 24.08 -18.24
C SER A 64 27.55 25.09 -19.10
N PRO A 65 28.20 24.73 -20.27
CA PRO A 65 27.52 24.34 -21.55
C PRO A 65 28.34 23.45 -22.56
N HIS A 66 27.85 22.26 -22.94
CA HIS A 66 28.44 21.41 -24.02
C HIS A 66 27.39 20.79 -24.97
N SER A 67 26.18 21.34 -25.05
CA SER A 67 24.95 20.60 -25.39
C SER A 67 24.56 20.45 -26.87
N ILE A 68 25.25 21.01 -27.86
CA ILE A 68 24.73 21.00 -29.25
C ILE A 68 25.33 19.88 -30.15
N ILE A 69 26.53 19.39 -29.86
CA ILE A 69 27.16 18.32 -30.66
C ILE A 69 26.75 16.91 -30.16
N TYR A 70 26.43 16.78 -28.86
CA TYR A 70 25.92 15.52 -28.29
C TYR A 70 24.57 15.15 -28.87
N LEU A 71 23.63 16.09 -28.99
CA LEU A 71 22.25 15.79 -29.39
C LEU A 71 22.11 15.03 -30.72
N LYS A 72 23.01 15.24 -31.69
CA LYS A 72 22.94 14.52 -32.98
C LYS A 72 23.45 13.08 -32.91
N LYS A 73 24.37 12.78 -32.00
CA LYS A 73 24.86 11.42 -31.71
C LYS A 73 23.97 10.72 -30.68
N GLU A 74 23.45 11.50 -29.73
CA GLU A 74 22.43 11.13 -28.77
C GLU A 74 21.18 10.65 -29.51
N THR A 75 20.65 11.34 -30.52
CA THR A 75 19.41 10.88 -31.19
C THR A 75 19.50 9.48 -31.83
N GLU A 76 20.67 9.03 -32.31
CA GLU A 76 20.85 7.67 -32.85
C GLU A 76 21.16 6.62 -31.75
N GLU A 77 21.90 7.00 -30.70
CA GLU A 77 22.12 6.14 -29.52
C GLU A 77 20.87 6.04 -28.63
N LEU A 78 20.05 7.10 -28.54
CA LEU A 78 18.81 7.17 -27.78
C LEU A 78 17.72 6.33 -28.44
N ASP A 79 17.68 6.16 -29.77
CA ASP A 79 16.70 5.28 -30.43
C ASP A 79 17.07 3.79 -30.26
N ARG A 80 18.37 3.45 -30.32
CA ARG A 80 18.87 2.10 -30.01
C ARG A 80 18.77 1.78 -28.53
N SER A 81 19.07 2.75 -27.66
CA SER A 81 18.95 2.64 -26.21
C SER A 81 17.48 2.64 -25.78
N ASN A 82 16.58 3.42 -26.40
CA ASN A 82 15.13 3.29 -26.19
C ASN A 82 14.63 1.94 -26.69
N THR A 83 15.12 1.42 -27.82
CA THR A 83 14.70 0.10 -28.30
C THR A 83 15.19 -1.02 -27.37
N ILE A 84 16.43 -0.94 -26.87
CA ILE A 84 16.99 -1.88 -25.89
C ILE A 84 16.28 -1.72 -24.52
N PHE A 85 16.05 -0.50 -24.06
CA PHE A 85 15.33 -0.18 -22.83
C PHE A 85 13.87 -0.62 -22.90
N CYS A 86 13.19 -0.41 -24.03
CA CYS A 86 11.84 -0.90 -24.29
C CYS A 86 11.80 -2.43 -24.39
N THR A 87 12.83 -3.07 -24.96
CA THR A 87 12.90 -4.55 -25.03
C THR A 87 13.19 -5.15 -23.66
N TYR A 88 14.09 -4.54 -22.88
CA TYR A 88 14.40 -4.94 -21.51
C TYR A 88 13.20 -4.70 -20.58
N SER A 89 12.55 -3.54 -20.69
CA SER A 89 11.32 -3.20 -19.98
C SER A 89 10.19 -4.17 -20.35
N ARG A 90 9.99 -4.48 -21.63
CA ARG A 90 9.02 -5.49 -22.07
C ARG A 90 9.33 -6.87 -21.50
N GLY A 91 10.59 -7.32 -21.54
CA GLY A 91 11.01 -8.59 -20.95
C GLY A 91 10.81 -8.65 -19.44
N PHE A 92 11.03 -7.53 -18.74
CA PHE A 92 10.78 -7.41 -17.30
C PHE A 92 9.28 -7.41 -16.97
N LEU A 93 8.46 -6.72 -17.76
CA LEU A 93 7.00 -6.72 -17.60
C LEU A 93 6.41 -8.11 -17.83
N ASP A 94 6.87 -8.83 -18.86
CA ASP A 94 6.47 -10.22 -19.13
C ASP A 94 6.87 -11.16 -17.97
N MET A 95 8.01 -10.89 -17.35
CA MET A 95 8.46 -11.61 -16.16
C MET A 95 7.52 -11.35 -14.99
N ILE A 96 7.23 -10.08 -14.67
CA ILE A 96 6.29 -9.70 -13.60
C ILE A 96 4.94 -10.37 -13.81
N ASP A 97 4.40 -10.32 -15.03
CA ASP A 97 3.10 -10.92 -15.34
C ASP A 97 3.07 -12.42 -15.00
N LYS A 98 4.11 -13.15 -15.39
CA LYS A 98 4.24 -14.57 -15.09
C LYS A 98 4.40 -14.86 -13.60
N TYR A 99 5.15 -14.03 -12.87
CA TYR A 99 5.31 -14.19 -11.43
C TYR A 99 4.00 -13.94 -10.69
N ALA A 100 3.29 -12.86 -11.03
CA ALA A 100 2.02 -12.52 -10.42
C ALA A 100 0.96 -13.59 -10.65
N GLN A 101 0.81 -14.08 -11.89
CA GLN A 101 -0.12 -15.18 -12.18
C GLN A 101 0.23 -16.46 -11.41
N ARG A 102 1.53 -16.80 -11.33
CA ARG A 102 1.97 -17.99 -10.59
C ARG A 102 1.64 -17.88 -9.09
N ASP A 103 1.85 -16.70 -8.50
CA ASP A 103 1.58 -16.46 -7.09
C ASP A 103 0.07 -16.51 -6.80
N LEU A 104 -0.74 -15.91 -7.66
CA LEU A 104 -2.20 -15.99 -7.57
C LEU A 104 -2.71 -17.44 -7.69
N LYS A 105 -2.15 -18.23 -8.60
CA LYS A 105 -2.50 -19.67 -8.72
C LYS A 105 -2.15 -20.45 -7.46
N LYS A 106 -1.00 -20.17 -6.83
CA LYS A 106 -0.67 -20.75 -5.52
C LYS A 106 -1.66 -20.33 -4.44
N GLY A 107 -2.06 -19.06 -4.43
CA GLY A 107 -3.10 -18.56 -3.53
C GLY A 107 -4.44 -19.25 -3.70
N LEU A 108 -4.77 -19.69 -4.92
CA LEU A 108 -5.98 -20.46 -5.21
C LEU A 108 -6.03 -21.78 -4.44
N HIS A 109 -4.90 -22.49 -4.32
CA HIS A 109 -4.83 -23.76 -3.57
C HIS A 109 -5.06 -23.58 -2.05
N LEU A 110 -4.91 -22.37 -1.53
CA LEU A 110 -5.16 -22.05 -0.12
C LEU A 110 -6.61 -21.59 0.12
N TYR A 111 -7.42 -21.47 -0.92
CA TYR A 111 -8.81 -21.03 -0.81
C TYR A 111 -9.66 -22.06 -0.04
N GLY A 112 -10.37 -21.61 0.99
CA GLY A 112 -11.21 -22.46 1.83
C GLY A 112 -10.43 -23.37 2.81
N THR A 113 -9.12 -23.15 2.99
CA THR A 113 -8.33 -23.89 3.99
C THR A 113 -8.47 -23.29 5.39
N ASP A 114 -8.41 -24.14 6.42
CA ASP A 114 -8.53 -23.72 7.82
C ASP A 114 -7.40 -22.73 8.18
N GLY A 115 -7.78 -21.55 8.67
CA GLY A 115 -6.84 -20.46 9.00
C GLY A 115 -6.65 -19.40 7.90
N ASN A 116 -7.13 -19.62 6.67
CA ASN A 116 -7.00 -18.68 5.55
C ASN A 116 -8.34 -18.03 5.12
N ILE A 117 -9.20 -17.75 6.10
CA ILE A 117 -10.53 -17.13 5.87
C ILE A 117 -10.37 -15.76 5.19
N GLY A 118 -9.35 -14.99 5.59
CA GLY A 118 -9.03 -13.70 4.97
C GLY A 118 -8.75 -13.79 3.47
N LEU A 119 -8.00 -14.82 3.05
CA LEU A 119 -7.68 -15.06 1.64
C LEU A 119 -8.93 -15.47 0.84
N THR A 120 -9.77 -16.30 1.44
CA THR A 120 -11.05 -16.75 0.85
C THR A 120 -11.99 -15.56 0.63
N ASN A 121 -12.07 -14.66 1.62
CA ASN A 121 -12.86 -13.44 1.50
C ASN A 121 -12.31 -12.50 0.43
N ALA A 122 -10.99 -12.30 0.39
CA ALA A 122 -10.35 -11.46 -0.63
C ALA A 122 -10.64 -11.96 -2.05
N TRP A 123 -10.53 -13.27 -2.30
CA TRP A 123 -10.90 -13.86 -3.58
C TRP A 123 -12.36 -13.66 -3.95
N SER A 124 -13.26 -13.79 -2.97
CA SER A 124 -14.70 -13.61 -3.18
C SER A 124 -15.00 -12.16 -3.58
N ILE A 125 -14.42 -11.18 -2.89
CA ILE A 125 -14.56 -9.74 -3.19
C ILE A 125 -14.04 -9.42 -4.60
N ILE A 126 -12.85 -9.89 -4.96
CA ILE A 126 -12.26 -9.62 -6.28
C ILE A 126 -13.16 -10.17 -7.39
N GLN A 127 -13.67 -11.39 -7.23
CA GLN A 127 -14.52 -12.02 -8.23
C GLN A 127 -15.86 -11.30 -8.39
N THR A 128 -16.48 -10.87 -7.28
CA THR A 128 -17.75 -10.13 -7.34
C THR A 128 -17.60 -8.71 -7.88
N ASP A 129 -16.55 -7.99 -7.47
CA ASP A 129 -16.32 -6.60 -7.85
C ASP A 129 -15.92 -6.47 -9.32
N PHE A 130 -15.04 -7.37 -9.79
CA PHE A 130 -14.54 -7.37 -11.17
C PHE A 130 -15.31 -8.32 -12.10
N ARG A 131 -16.30 -9.06 -11.59
CA ARG A 131 -17.14 -9.99 -12.37
C ARG A 131 -16.31 -10.97 -13.21
N CYS A 132 -15.33 -11.57 -12.56
CA CYS A 132 -14.33 -12.43 -13.18
C CYS A 132 -14.24 -13.77 -12.44
N CYS A 133 -13.68 -14.80 -13.08
CA CYS A 133 -13.48 -16.10 -12.43
C CYS A 133 -12.14 -16.73 -12.78
N GLY A 134 -11.42 -17.12 -11.72
CA GLY A 134 -10.11 -17.73 -11.82
C GLY A 134 -9.01 -16.73 -12.17
N VAL A 135 -7.76 -17.19 -12.13
CA VAL A 135 -6.59 -16.32 -12.39
C VAL A 135 -6.49 -16.02 -13.89
N SER A 136 -6.34 -17.08 -14.67
CA SER A 136 -6.20 -17.05 -16.13
C SER A 136 -7.41 -17.64 -16.84
N ASN A 137 -8.12 -18.56 -16.19
CA ASN A 137 -9.35 -19.16 -16.68
C ASN A 137 -10.15 -19.73 -15.51
N TYR A 138 -11.47 -19.91 -15.69
CA TYR A 138 -12.32 -20.54 -14.67
C TYR A 138 -11.90 -21.99 -14.38
N THR A 139 -11.26 -22.66 -15.35
CA THR A 139 -10.74 -24.02 -15.19
C THR A 139 -9.63 -24.14 -14.15
N ASP A 140 -8.98 -23.02 -13.78
CA ASP A 140 -7.98 -23.01 -12.70
C ASP A 140 -8.59 -23.51 -11.37
N TRP A 141 -9.89 -23.32 -11.16
CA TRP A 141 -10.61 -23.83 -9.98
C TRP A 141 -10.82 -25.35 -9.97
N PHE A 142 -10.86 -25.98 -11.15
CA PHE A 142 -11.09 -27.43 -11.25
C PHE A 142 -9.90 -28.22 -10.73
N GLU A 143 -8.69 -27.68 -10.91
CA GLU A 143 -7.45 -28.25 -10.36
C GLU A 143 -7.41 -28.11 -8.83
N VAL A 144 -7.89 -26.98 -8.29
CA VAL A 144 -7.93 -26.74 -6.83
C VAL A 144 -8.93 -27.64 -6.13
N TYR A 145 -10.15 -27.75 -6.68
CA TYR A 145 -11.22 -28.52 -6.06
C TYR A 145 -11.26 -29.99 -6.49
N ASN A 146 -10.37 -30.43 -7.39
CA ASN A 146 -10.36 -31.76 -8.01
C ASN A 146 -11.73 -32.19 -8.57
N THR A 147 -12.60 -31.23 -8.90
CA THR A 147 -13.97 -31.43 -9.34
C THR A 147 -14.35 -30.29 -10.28
N THR A 148 -15.33 -30.50 -11.17
CA THR A 148 -15.82 -29.46 -12.09
C THR A 148 -16.72 -28.46 -11.37
N ARG A 149 -16.17 -27.76 -10.37
CA ARG A 149 -16.86 -26.75 -9.57
C ARG A 149 -16.06 -25.47 -9.46
N VAL A 150 -16.77 -24.36 -9.29
CA VAL A 150 -16.22 -23.02 -9.00
C VAL A 150 -16.81 -22.50 -7.69
N PRO A 151 -16.20 -21.52 -7.01
CA PRO A 151 -16.83 -20.88 -5.86
C PRO A 151 -18.08 -20.08 -6.28
N ASP A 152 -19.04 -19.91 -5.37
CA ASP A 152 -20.30 -19.21 -5.66
C ASP A 152 -20.07 -17.72 -6.02
N SER A 153 -18.95 -17.13 -5.61
CA SER A 153 -18.52 -15.77 -6.02
C SER A 153 -18.24 -15.63 -7.53
N CYS A 154 -18.02 -16.74 -8.24
CA CYS A 154 -17.83 -16.76 -9.70
C CYS A 154 -19.14 -16.78 -10.51
N CYS A 155 -20.31 -16.79 -9.87
CA CYS A 155 -21.59 -16.86 -10.56
C CYS A 155 -22.08 -15.50 -11.06
N LEU A 156 -22.77 -15.49 -12.22
CA LEU A 156 -23.36 -14.26 -12.79
C LEU A 156 -24.43 -13.66 -11.87
N GLU A 157 -25.24 -14.53 -11.28
CA GLU A 157 -26.28 -14.16 -10.33
C GLU A 157 -26.00 -14.91 -9.03
N PHE A 158 -25.97 -14.17 -7.91
CA PHE A 158 -25.65 -14.74 -6.60
C PHE A 158 -26.75 -15.72 -6.21
N SER A 159 -26.41 -17.00 -6.25
CA SER A 159 -27.30 -18.11 -5.90
C SER A 159 -26.49 -19.17 -5.18
N GLU A 160 -27.04 -19.71 -4.10
CA GLU A 160 -26.38 -20.75 -3.31
C GLU A 160 -26.12 -21.98 -4.18
N ASN A 161 -24.87 -22.46 -4.18
CA ASN A 161 -24.42 -23.65 -4.92
C ASN A 161 -24.51 -23.55 -6.46
N CYS A 162 -24.51 -22.34 -7.03
CA CYS A 162 -24.46 -22.16 -8.48
C CYS A 162 -23.16 -22.71 -9.09
N GLY A 163 -22.07 -22.75 -8.32
CA GLY A 163 -20.81 -23.34 -8.77
C GLY A 163 -20.86 -24.85 -9.08
N LEU A 164 -21.90 -25.57 -8.62
CA LEU A 164 -22.05 -27.02 -8.84
C LEU A 164 -23.07 -27.39 -9.94
N HIS A 165 -24.12 -26.59 -10.13
CA HIS A 165 -25.34 -27.05 -10.84
C HIS A 165 -25.58 -26.40 -12.21
N SER A 166 -24.77 -25.43 -12.65
CA SER A 166 -25.02 -24.72 -13.92
C SER A 166 -23.73 -24.17 -14.58
N PRO A 167 -23.00 -24.99 -15.37
CA PRO A 167 -21.77 -24.56 -16.07
C PRO A 167 -21.97 -23.46 -17.13
N GLY A 168 -23.20 -22.99 -17.35
CA GLY A 168 -23.53 -21.87 -18.24
C GLY A 168 -23.64 -20.50 -17.56
N THR A 169 -23.65 -20.44 -16.22
CA THR A 169 -23.95 -19.22 -15.44
C THR A 169 -22.74 -18.68 -14.68
N TRP A 170 -21.52 -18.93 -15.17
CA TRP A 170 -20.27 -18.46 -14.56
C TRP A 170 -19.58 -17.36 -15.37
N TRP A 171 -18.84 -16.48 -14.68
CA TRP A 171 -18.01 -15.49 -15.35
C TRP A 171 -16.90 -16.17 -16.15
N LYS A 172 -16.79 -15.81 -17.43
CA LYS A 172 -15.73 -16.33 -18.33
C LYS A 172 -14.49 -15.43 -18.38
N ALA A 173 -14.58 -14.21 -17.85
CA ALA A 173 -13.49 -13.26 -17.86
C ALA A 173 -12.41 -13.65 -16.83
N PRO A 174 -11.12 -13.62 -17.19
CA PRO A 174 -10.02 -13.91 -16.27
C PRO A 174 -9.76 -12.74 -15.33
N CYS A 175 -9.65 -13.01 -14.02
CA CYS A 175 -9.48 -11.93 -13.04
C CYS A 175 -8.15 -11.18 -13.20
N TYR A 176 -7.07 -11.87 -13.56
CA TYR A 176 -5.77 -11.22 -13.70
C TYR A 176 -5.78 -10.12 -14.76
N GLU A 177 -6.29 -10.44 -15.96
CA GLU A 177 -6.31 -9.49 -17.07
C GLU A 177 -7.32 -8.36 -16.81
N THR A 178 -8.51 -8.68 -16.28
CA THR A 178 -9.51 -7.67 -15.94
C THR A 178 -8.99 -6.66 -14.92
N VAL A 179 -8.33 -7.13 -13.85
CA VAL A 179 -7.73 -6.25 -12.84
C VAL A 179 -6.57 -5.46 -13.41
N LYS A 180 -5.74 -6.07 -14.26
CA LYS A 180 -4.62 -5.39 -14.93
C LYS A 180 -5.10 -4.24 -15.81
N VAL A 181 -6.12 -4.47 -16.64
CA VAL A 181 -6.73 -3.43 -17.49
C VAL A 181 -7.32 -2.32 -16.62
N TRP A 182 -8.10 -2.68 -15.59
CA TRP A 182 -8.66 -1.69 -14.69
C TRP A 182 -7.59 -0.84 -13.99
N LEU A 183 -6.50 -1.47 -13.55
CA LEU A 183 -5.38 -0.79 -12.91
C LEU A 183 -4.68 0.17 -13.88
N GLN A 184 -4.50 -0.21 -15.15
CA GLN A 184 -3.91 0.66 -16.17
C GLN A 184 -4.79 1.89 -16.44
N GLU A 185 -6.11 1.71 -16.50
CA GLU A 185 -7.07 2.81 -16.71
C GLU A 185 -7.16 3.74 -15.49
N ASN A 186 -7.03 3.19 -14.28
CA ASN A 186 -7.19 3.93 -13.03
C ASN A 186 -5.87 4.20 -12.30
N LEU A 187 -4.73 4.08 -13.01
CA LEU A 187 -3.39 4.19 -12.42
C LEU A 187 -3.19 5.53 -11.69
N LEU A 188 -3.71 6.62 -12.27
CA LEU A 188 -3.64 7.95 -11.66
C LEU A 188 -4.36 8.01 -10.32
N ALA A 189 -5.58 7.45 -10.25
CA ALA A 189 -6.39 7.45 -9.03
C ALA A 189 -5.73 6.62 -7.93
N VAL A 190 -5.21 5.43 -8.27
CA VAL A 190 -4.48 4.56 -7.34
C VAL A 190 -3.17 5.22 -6.90
N GLY A 191 -2.47 5.91 -7.80
CA GLY A 191 -1.23 6.64 -7.49
C GLY A 191 -1.44 7.78 -6.50
N ILE A 192 -2.45 8.63 -6.72
CA ILE A 192 -2.80 9.71 -5.78
C ILE A 192 -3.19 9.13 -4.42
N PHE A 193 -4.00 8.07 -4.40
CA PHE A 193 -4.39 7.39 -3.17
C PHE A 193 -3.19 6.84 -2.39
N GLY A 194 -2.24 6.21 -3.08
CA GLY A 194 -1.00 5.71 -2.47
C GLY A 194 -0.14 6.84 -1.90
N LEU A 195 0.01 7.95 -2.62
CA LEU A 195 0.78 9.11 -2.16
C LEU A 195 0.16 9.75 -0.90
N CYS A 196 -1.16 9.95 -0.88
CA CYS A 196 -1.86 10.47 0.30
C CYS A 196 -1.65 9.56 1.52
N THR A 197 -1.77 8.24 1.32
CA THR A 197 -1.57 7.25 2.39
C THR A 197 -0.15 7.29 2.93
N ALA A 198 0.87 7.36 2.06
CA ALA A 198 2.27 7.46 2.48
C ALA A 198 2.55 8.72 3.29
N MET A 199 2.01 9.88 2.88
CA MET A 199 2.16 11.13 3.64
C MET A 199 1.58 11.03 5.05
N VAL A 200 0.38 10.45 5.18
CA VAL A 200 -0.28 10.28 6.49
C VAL A 200 0.51 9.34 7.39
N GLN A 201 1.05 8.24 6.85
CA GLN A 201 1.90 7.31 7.61
C GLN A 201 3.17 7.97 8.12
N ILE A 202 3.86 8.77 7.28
CA ILE A 202 5.06 9.51 7.69
C ILE A 202 4.72 10.48 8.83
N LEU A 203 3.63 11.23 8.72
CA LEU A 203 3.17 12.13 9.79
C LEU A 203 2.89 11.34 11.08
N GLY A 204 2.16 10.22 11.01
CA GLY A 204 1.89 9.35 12.16
C GLY A 204 3.16 8.87 12.87
N LEU A 205 4.16 8.43 12.10
CA LEU A 205 5.46 8.01 12.64
C LEU A 205 6.22 9.17 13.30
N THR A 206 6.23 10.35 12.70
CA THR A 206 6.88 11.53 13.32
C THR A 206 6.23 11.93 14.64
N PHE A 207 4.89 11.91 14.72
CA PHE A 207 4.16 12.17 15.96
C PHE A 207 4.42 11.10 17.03
N ALA A 208 4.42 9.82 16.65
CA ALA A 208 4.72 8.72 17.58
C ALA A 208 6.13 8.87 18.18
N MET A 209 7.13 9.18 17.35
CA MET A 209 8.51 9.36 17.80
C MET A 209 8.67 10.59 18.70
N THR A 210 8.02 11.71 18.39
CA THR A 210 8.08 12.91 19.25
C THR A 210 7.42 12.66 20.60
N MET A 211 6.26 12.00 20.64
CA MET A 211 5.59 11.63 21.89
C MET A 211 6.44 10.67 22.73
N TYR A 212 7.01 9.62 22.12
CA TYR A 212 7.92 8.70 22.80
C TYR A 212 9.12 9.42 23.44
N CYS A 213 9.75 10.34 22.70
CA CYS A 213 10.87 11.14 23.21
C CYS A 213 10.47 12.03 24.41
N GLN A 214 9.24 12.55 24.45
CA GLN A 214 8.77 13.35 25.59
C GLN A 214 8.56 12.48 26.84
N VAL A 215 8.02 11.27 26.68
CA VAL A 215 7.83 10.33 27.79
C VAL A 215 9.16 9.91 28.41
N VAL A 216 10.11 9.48 27.59
CA VAL A 216 11.44 9.04 28.08
C VAL A 216 12.20 10.17 28.80
N LYS A 217 12.07 11.40 28.31
CA LYS A 217 12.62 12.57 29.00
C LYS A 217 11.99 12.76 30.37
N ALA A 218 10.66 12.67 30.48
CA ALA A 218 9.95 12.80 31.75
C ALA A 218 10.43 11.76 32.78
N ASP A 219 10.65 10.51 32.37
CA ASP A 219 11.15 9.45 33.25
C ASP A 219 12.59 9.70 33.71
N THR A 220 13.45 10.22 32.82
CA THR A 220 14.87 10.47 33.13
C THR A 220 15.07 11.69 34.02
N TYR A 221 14.21 12.71 33.93
CA TYR A 221 14.23 13.87 34.84
C TYR A 221 13.65 13.56 36.22
N CYS A 222 12.96 12.42 36.37
CA CYS A 222 12.31 12.00 37.62
C CYS A 222 13.05 10.84 38.36
N ALA A 223 14.19 10.39 37.85
CA ALA A 223 15.09 9.43 38.50
C ALA A 223 16.25 10.14 39.23
#